data_AF-A0A379FPC6-F1
#
_entry.id   AF-A0A379FPC6-F1
#
_cell.length_a   1.000
_cell.length_b   1.000
_cell.length_c   1.000
_cell.angle_alpha   90.00
_cell.angle_beta   90.00
_cell.angle_gamma   90.00
#
_symmetry.space_group_name_H-M   'P 1'
#
loop_
_entity.id
_entity.type
_entity.pdbx_description
1 polymer ?
#
loop_
_entity_poly.entity_id
_entity_poly.type
_entity_poly.pdbx_seq_one_letter_code
_entity_poly.pdbx_strand_id
1 'polypeptide(L)' 'MSKYSRDLKIIIANQCLAGEASRKLSKIYSISSRQIRYWAQVVAIHGDKVFLPTPHLRCAKTRL' A
#
# COMPACT_ATOMS: atom_id res chain seq x y z
N MET A 1 -0.82 -6.38 11.25
CA MET A 1 -1.55 -5.16 10.85
C MET A 1 -0.57 -4.19 10.22
N SER A 2 -0.73 -3.82 8.94
CA SER A 2 0.21 -2.88 8.32
C SER A 2 -0.01 -1.45 8.85
N LYS A 3 1.07 -0.74 9.20
CA LYS A 3 1.08 0.62 9.76
C LYS A 3 0.26 1.68 8.99
N TYR A 4 0.00 1.45 7.70
CA TYR A 4 -0.71 2.38 6.82
C TYR A 4 -1.97 1.72 6.25
N SER A 5 -3.06 2.49 6.16
CA SER A 5 -4.32 2.02 5.56
C SER A 5 -4.13 1.71 4.07
N ARG A 6 -4.96 0.82 3.53
CA ARG A 6 -4.93 0.46 2.10
C ARG A 6 -5.13 1.68 1.21
N ASP A 7 -6.12 2.50 1.53
CA ASP A 7 -6.48 3.65 0.70
C ASP A 7 -5.36 4.68 0.66
N LEU A 8 -4.70 4.93 1.80
CA LEU A 8 -3.53 5.82 1.84
C LEU A 8 -2.41 5.33 0.94
N LYS A 9 -2.13 4.01 0.95
CA LYS A 9 -1.11 3.42 0.07
C LYS A 9 -1.46 3.63 -1.40
N ILE A 10 -2.72 3.41 -1.78
CA ILE A 10 -3.21 3.55 -3.15
C ILE A 10 -3.14 5.01 -3.61
N ILE A 11 -3.59 5.96 -2.78
CA ILE A 11 -3.55 7.39 -3.11
C ILE A 11 -2.11 7.85 -3.38
N ILE A 12 -1.18 7.50 -2.48
CA ILE A 12 0.23 7.90 -2.61
C ILE A 12 0.89 7.21 -3.80
N ALA A 13 0.58 5.94 -4.05
CA ALA A 13 1.05 5.21 -5.22
C ALA A 13 0.59 5.88 -6.53
N ASN A 14 -0.69 6.23 -6.62
CA ASN A 14 -1.25 6.89 -7.81
C ASN A 14 -0.64 8.27 -8.05
N GLN A 15 -0.40 9.07 -7.00
CA GLN A 15 0.34 10.32 -7.13
C GLN A 15 1.75 10.08 -7.69
N CYS A 16 2.46 9.08 -7.17
CA CYS A 16 3.79 8.74 -7.66
C CYS A 16 3.78 8.26 -9.13
N LEU A 17 2.76 7.51 -9.53
CA LEU A 17 2.57 7.05 -10.93
C LEU A 17 2.16 8.20 -11.86
N ALA A 18 1.47 9.21 -11.36
CA ALA A 18 1.13 10.43 -12.10
C ALA A 18 2.34 11.37 -12.32
N GLY A 19 3.54 10.99 -11.86
CA GLY A 19 4.78 11.74 -12.06
C GLY A 19 5.27 12.52 -10.85
N GLU A 20 4.56 12.47 -9.71
CA GLU A 20 5.05 13.09 -8.48
C GLU A 20 6.30 12.39 -7.95
N ALA A 21 7.34 13.17 -7.68
CA ALA A 21 8.60 12.62 -7.19
C ALA A 21 8.42 11.97 -5.81
N SER A 22 8.81 10.70 -5.69
CA SER A 22 8.77 9.96 -4.41
C SER A 22 9.49 10.68 -3.25
N ARG A 23 10.51 11.51 -3.52
CA ARG A 23 11.17 12.35 -2.51
C ARG A 23 10.27 13.48 -1.99
N LYS A 24 9.43 14.08 -2.84
CA LYS A 24 8.45 15.10 -2.46
C LYS A 24 7.36 14.48 -1.60
N LEU A 25 6.78 13.37 -2.06
CA LEU A 25 5.76 12.61 -1.31
C LEU A 25 6.29 12.11 0.03
N SER A 26 7.57 11.74 0.08
CA SER A 26 8.23 11.31 1.32
C SER A 26 8.23 12.38 2.41
N LYS A 27 8.44 13.65 2.03
CA LYS A 27 8.38 14.78 2.96
C LYS A 27 6.95 15.08 3.41
N ILE A 28 5.99 15.06 2.47
CA ILE A 28 4.58 15.38 2.75
C ILE A 28 3.97 14.37 3.71
N TYR A 29 4.16 13.08 3.44
CA TYR A 29 3.51 12.00 4.20
C TYR A 29 4.38 11.44 5.32
N SER A 30 5.63 11.88 5.46
CA SER A 30 6.61 11.32 6.39
C SER A 30 6.78 9.80 6.22
N ILE A 31 6.80 9.35 4.97
CA ILE A 31 6.97 7.94 4.56
C ILE A 31 8.25 7.82 3.75
N SER A 32 9.00 6.72 3.89
CA SER A 32 10.24 6.57 3.13
C SER A 32 9.98 6.55 1.61
N SER A 33 10.80 7.26 0.84
CA SER A 33 10.71 7.28 -0.63
C SER A 33 10.83 5.88 -1.25
N ARG A 34 11.58 4.97 -0.61
CA ARG A 34 11.65 3.55 -1.01
C ARG A 34 10.29 2.88 -0.90
N GLN A 35 9.57 3.08 0.20
CA GLN A 35 8.26 2.47 0.43
C GLN A 35 7.20 3.02 -0.52
N ILE A 36 7.26 4.32 -0.84
CA ILE A 36 6.39 4.95 -1.84
C ILE A 36 6.60 4.34 -3.23
N ARG A 37 7.86 4.19 -3.66
CA ARG A 37 8.19 3.55 -4.95
C ARG A 37 7.70 2.10 -5.00
N TYR A 38 7.86 1.36 -3.91
CA TYR A 38 7.34 0.00 -3.83
C TYR A 38 5.81 -0.02 -4.00
N TRP A 39 5.07 0.86 -3.32
CA TRP A 39 3.62 0.93 -3.50
C TRP A 39 3.22 1.28 -4.93
N ALA A 40 3.90 2.24 -5.56
CA ALA A 40 3.69 2.60 -6.96
C ALA A 40 3.91 1.39 -7.89
N GLN A 41 4.99 0.64 -7.70
CA GLN A 41 5.28 -0.55 -8.49
C GLN A 41 4.19 -1.62 -8.35
N VAL A 42 3.80 -1.95 -7.12
CA VAL A 42 2.80 -2.99 -6.88
C VAL A 42 1.44 -2.58 -7.45
N VAL A 43 1.05 -1.31 -7.29
CA VAL A 43 -0.20 -0.77 -7.88
C VAL A 43 -0.15 -0.76 -9.42
N ALA A 44 1.00 -0.42 -10.02
CA ALA A 44 1.15 -0.47 -11.48
C ALA A 44 1.00 -1.89 -12.05
N ILE A 45 1.45 -2.92 -11.31
CA ILE A 45 1.39 -4.32 -11.76
C ILE A 45 0.00 -4.94 -11.55
N HIS A 46 -0.61 -4.68 -10.39
CA HIS A 46 -1.79 -5.42 -9.93
C HIS A 46 -3.08 -4.59 -9.85
N GLY A 47 -2.99 -3.27 -10.09
CA GLY A 47 -4.13 -2.35 -10.09
C GLY A 47 -4.83 -2.27 -8.72
N ASP A 48 -6.15 -2.17 -8.75
CA ASP A 48 -6.95 -1.95 -7.54
C ASP A 48 -7.01 -3.14 -6.59
N LYS A 49 -6.57 -4.34 -6.99
CA LYS A 49 -6.63 -5.53 -6.12
C LYS A 49 -5.48 -5.60 -5.09
N VAL A 50 -4.68 -4.54 -4.99
CA VAL A 50 -3.49 -4.47 -4.14
C VAL A 50 -3.84 -4.18 -2.68
N PHE A 51 -3.01 -4.67 -1.76
CA PHE A 51 -3.10 -4.50 -0.32
C PHE A 51 -4.43 -4.97 0.28
N LEU A 52 -5.15 -5.86 -0.41
CA LEU A 52 -6.30 -6.53 0.18
C LEU A 52 -5.82 -7.21 1.47
N PRO A 53 -6.55 -7.03 2.59
CA PRO A 53 -6.31 -7.86 3.75
C PRO A 53 -6.36 -9.30 3.26
N THR A 54 -5.29 -10.07 3.48
CA THR A 54 -5.42 -11.51 3.36
C THR A 54 -6.61 -11.85 4.26
N PRO A 55 -7.65 -12.50 3.72
CA PRO A 55 -8.65 -13.11 4.57
C PRO A 55 -7.87 -14.18 5.30
N HIS A 56 -7.28 -13.83 6.44
CA HIS A 56 -6.83 -14.80 7.40
C HIS A 56 -8.03 -15.70 7.57
N LEU A 57 -7.86 -16.96 7.17
CA LEU A 57 -8.79 -18.03 7.42
C LEU A 57 -9.20 -17.89 8.89
N ARG A 58 -10.32 -17.21 9.17
CA ARG A 58 -10.97 -17.16 10.49
C ARG A 58 -11.67 -18.50 10.72
N CYS A 59 -10.98 -19.57 10.38
CA CYS A 59 -11.36 -20.97 10.56
C CYS A 59 -10.19 -21.69 11.24
N ALA A 60 -9.63 -21.10 12.29
CA ALA A 60 -9.24 -21.94 13.42
C ALA A 60 -10.56 -22.33 14.09
N LYS A 61 -11.20 -23.40 13.60
CA LYS A 61 -12.31 -24.02 14.31
C LYS A 61 -11.74 -24.45 15.67
N THR A 62 -12.13 -23.76 16.72
CA THR A 62 -11.96 -24.23 18.09
C THR A 62 -12.56 -25.63 18.15
N ARG A 63 -11.72 -26.65 18.35
CA ARG A 63 -12.19 -27.98 18.70
C ARG A 63 -12.77 -27.87 20.11
N LEU A 64 -14.08 -28.06 20.23
CA LEU A 64 -14.75 -28.44 21.47
C LEU A 64 -15.03 -29.95 21.36
#